data_AF-A0A4P7CKR8-F1
#
_entry.id   AF-A0A4P7CKR8-F1
#
_cell.length_a   1.000
_cell.length_b   1.000
_cell.length_c   1.000
_cell.angle_alpha   90.00
_cell.angle_beta   90.00
_cell.angle_gamma   90.00
#
_symmetry.space_group_name_H-M   'P 1'
#
loop_
_entity.id
_entity.type
_entity.pdbx_description
1 polymer ?
#
loop_
_entity_poly.entity_id
_entity_poly.type
_entity_poly.pdbx_seq_one_letter_code
_entity_poly.pdbx_strand_id
1 'polypeptide(L)'
;MYGRAIREDFARAYAKLGNATKALIQVLGSERANKMQRHTLRAKASTLLNDFRTVEIIEQEKKLMIERGDYLPRYRLRTYRVDLGVGMPEANQQAKERKEKIEQGFQELKHLQMKLYDVVTQKMALLAEIRADYLKFKKRSPSKT
;
A
#
# COMPACT_ATOMS: atom_id res chain seq x y z
N MET A 1 16.78 -28.43 8.60
CA MET A 1 16.61 -27.06 9.16
C MET A 1 17.76 -26.19 8.71
N TYR A 2 17.53 -24.91 8.39
CA TYR A 2 18.63 -23.97 8.16
C TYR A 2 19.36 -23.65 9.47
N GLY A 3 20.68 -23.46 9.40
CA GLY A 3 21.49 -23.09 10.55
C GLY A 3 21.07 -21.73 11.13
N ARG A 4 21.37 -21.50 12.42
CA ARG A 4 21.06 -20.25 13.15
C ARG A 4 21.51 -19.00 12.39
N ALA A 5 22.74 -19.00 11.87
CA ALA A 5 23.31 -17.88 11.12
C ALA A 5 22.45 -17.50 9.89
N ILE A 6 22.01 -18.48 9.10
CA ILE A 6 21.18 -18.21 7.92
C ILE A 6 19.84 -17.58 8.31
N ARG A 7 19.26 -17.95 9.47
CA ARG A 7 18.02 -17.35 9.96
C ARG A 7 18.21 -15.90 10.37
N GLU A 8 19.28 -15.60 11.11
CA GLU A 8 19.61 -14.25 11.56
C GLU A 8 19.92 -13.32 10.37
N ASP A 9 20.71 -13.80 9.41
CA ASP A 9 21.07 -13.01 8.22
C ASP A 9 19.87 -12.82 7.30
N PHE A 10 19.03 -13.85 7.15
CA PHE A 10 17.78 -13.74 6.42
C PHE A 10 16.82 -12.74 7.07
N ALA A 11 16.65 -12.79 8.39
CA ALA A 11 15.78 -11.87 9.11
C ALA A 11 16.22 -10.42 8.91
N ARG A 12 17.52 -10.14 9.09
CA ARG A 12 18.13 -8.82 8.85
C ARG A 12 17.97 -8.36 7.42
N ALA A 13 18.23 -9.22 6.45
CA ALA A 13 18.04 -8.89 5.03
C ALA A 13 16.56 -8.64 4.68
N TYR A 14 15.64 -9.43 5.24
CA TYR A 14 14.21 -9.25 5.02
C TYR A 14 13.68 -7.96 5.66
N ALA A 15 14.12 -7.62 6.86
CA ALA A 15 13.75 -6.37 7.53
C ALA A 15 14.09 -5.15 6.66
N LYS A 16 15.25 -5.17 5.99
CA LYS A 16 15.74 -4.09 5.10
C LYS A 16 15.14 -4.10 3.70
N LEU A 17 14.88 -5.28 3.11
CA LEU A 17 14.43 -5.40 1.71
C LEU A 17 12.92 -5.55 1.55
N GLY A 18 12.22 -6.02 2.57
CA GLY A 18 10.78 -6.29 2.54
C GLY A 18 10.37 -7.44 1.60
N ASN A 19 11.29 -8.23 1.04
CA ASN A 19 10.98 -9.31 0.10
C ASN A 19 11.79 -10.57 0.42
N ALA A 20 11.10 -11.64 0.81
CA ALA A 20 11.72 -12.88 1.28
C ALA A 20 12.60 -13.55 0.22
N THR A 21 12.20 -13.55 -1.05
CA THR A 21 13.02 -14.13 -2.11
C THR A 21 14.29 -13.31 -2.31
N LYS A 22 14.20 -11.98 -2.32
CA LYS A 22 15.39 -11.11 -2.43
C LYS A 22 16.31 -11.25 -1.22
N ALA A 23 15.75 -11.32 -0.01
CA ALA A 23 16.50 -11.55 1.22
C ALA A 23 17.27 -12.88 1.18
N LEU A 24 16.62 -13.96 0.72
CA LEU A 24 17.28 -15.25 0.59
C LEU A 24 18.39 -15.23 -0.47
N ILE A 25 18.19 -14.54 -1.60
CA ILE A 25 19.24 -14.37 -2.63
C ILE A 25 20.44 -13.65 -2.03
N GLN A 26 20.22 -12.58 -1.25
CA GLN A 26 21.31 -11.83 -0.62
C GLN A 26 22.11 -12.69 0.36
N VAL A 27 21.45 -13.51 1.17
CA VAL A 27 22.11 -14.39 2.15
C VAL A 27 22.85 -15.54 1.49
N LEU A 28 22.28 -16.13 0.44
CA LEU A 28 22.92 -17.25 -0.27
C LEU A 28 24.04 -16.81 -1.21
N GLY A 29 24.01 -15.56 -1.67
CA GLY A 29 24.82 -15.07 -2.78
C GLY A 29 24.23 -15.48 -4.15
N SER A 30 24.59 -14.71 -5.19
CA SER A 30 24.09 -14.89 -6.56
C SER A 30 24.40 -16.28 -7.12
N GLU A 31 25.61 -16.80 -6.89
CA GLU A 31 26.02 -18.11 -7.41
C GLU A 31 25.15 -19.26 -6.89
N ARG A 32 24.90 -19.31 -5.57
CA ARG A 32 24.09 -20.38 -4.97
C ARG A 32 22.61 -20.19 -5.29
N ALA A 33 22.13 -18.95 -5.33
CA ALA A 33 20.75 -18.67 -5.68
C ALA A 33 20.43 -19.05 -7.13
N ASN A 34 21.33 -18.79 -8.08
CA ASN A 34 21.15 -19.10 -9.50
C ASN A 34 21.14 -20.62 -9.79
N LYS A 35 21.80 -21.41 -8.94
CA LYS A 35 21.74 -22.89 -9.01
C LYS A 35 20.39 -23.46 -8.54
N MET A 36 19.54 -22.66 -7.89
CA MET A 36 18.23 -23.11 -7.42
C MET A 36 17.13 -22.78 -8.43
N GLN A 37 16.20 -23.72 -8.62
CA GLN A 37 14.96 -23.46 -9.34
C GLN A 37 14.15 -22.37 -8.63
N ARG A 38 13.50 -21.49 -9.41
CA ARG A 38 12.75 -20.33 -8.88
C ARG A 38 11.68 -20.73 -7.86
N HIS A 39 10.96 -21.83 -8.09
CA HIS A 39 9.94 -22.32 -7.17
C HIS A 39 10.54 -22.83 -5.85
N THR A 40 11.69 -23.52 -5.91
CA THR A 40 12.43 -24.00 -4.74
C THR A 40 12.95 -22.85 -3.89
N LEU A 41 13.51 -21.82 -4.51
CA LEU A 41 13.96 -20.61 -3.84
C LEU A 41 12.81 -19.91 -3.12
N ARG A 42 11.65 -19.79 -3.79
CA ARG A 42 10.44 -19.20 -3.20
C ARG A 42 9.92 -20.02 -2.02
N ALA A 43 9.88 -21.35 -2.14
CA ALA A 43 9.45 -22.24 -1.06
C ALA A 43 10.36 -22.09 0.17
N LYS A 44 11.69 -22.14 -0.02
CA LYS A 44 12.68 -21.96 1.05
C LYS A 44 12.57 -20.60 1.74
N ALA A 45 12.42 -19.54 0.97
CA ALA A 45 12.22 -18.20 1.51
C ALA A 45 10.92 -18.11 2.32
N SER A 46 9.84 -18.77 1.87
CA SER A 46 8.59 -18.85 2.62
C SER A 46 8.73 -19.64 3.91
N THR A 47 9.48 -20.75 3.89
CA THR A 47 9.75 -21.55 5.09
C THR A 47 10.48 -20.72 6.14
N LEU A 48 11.53 -19.99 5.75
CA LEU A 48 12.27 -19.10 6.65
C LEU A 48 11.39 -17.96 7.17
N LEU A 49 10.60 -17.33 6.30
CA LEU A 49 9.71 -16.24 6.71
C LEU A 49 8.64 -16.70 7.72
N ASN A 50 8.25 -17.97 7.68
CA ASN A 50 7.24 -18.54 8.57
C ASN A 50 7.81 -19.23 9.82
N ASP A 51 9.13 -19.41 9.94
CA ASP A 51 9.77 -19.95 11.16
C ASP A 51 9.65 -18.93 12.30
N PHE A 52 9.00 -19.32 13.40
CA PHE A 52 8.74 -18.46 14.57
C PHE A 52 9.99 -17.73 15.07
N ARG A 53 11.15 -18.42 15.11
CA ARG A 53 12.41 -17.80 15.57
C ARG A 53 12.89 -16.71 14.63
N THR A 54 12.69 -16.91 13.33
CA THR A 54 13.02 -15.91 12.32
C THR A 54 12.06 -14.72 12.39
N VAL A 55 10.78 -14.94 12.72
CA VAL A 55 9.80 -13.87 12.93
C VAL A 55 10.23 -12.94 14.04
N GLU A 56 10.61 -13.50 15.19
CA GLU A 56 11.02 -12.71 16.36
C GLU A 56 12.19 -11.78 16.02
N ILE A 57 13.19 -12.30 15.29
CA ILE A 57 14.35 -11.50 14.86
C ILE A 57 13.92 -10.41 13.87
N ILE A 58 13.00 -10.70 12.94
CA ILE A 58 12.48 -9.70 11.99
C ILE A 58 11.81 -8.55 12.74
N GLU A 59 10.96 -8.84 13.72
CA GLU A 59 10.26 -7.80 14.48
C GLU A 59 11.20 -7.00 15.37
N GLN A 60 12.23 -7.64 15.96
CA GLN A 60 13.29 -6.92 16.67
C GLN A 60 14.05 -5.95 15.76
N GLU A 61 14.45 -6.40 14.56
CA GLU A 61 15.18 -5.53 13.63
C GLU A 61 14.35 -4.38 13.09
N LYS A 62 13.04 -4.59 12.86
CA LYS A 62 12.14 -3.49 12.52
C LYS A 62 12.07 -2.43 13.62
N LYS A 63 12.02 -2.85 14.89
CA LYS A 63 12.04 -1.91 16.02
C LYS A 63 13.34 -1.12 16.08
N LEU A 64 14.48 -1.80 15.94
CA LEU A 64 15.79 -1.14 15.91
C LEU A 64 15.91 -0.15 14.74
N MET A 65 15.37 -0.49 13.57
CA MET A 65 15.31 0.43 12.43
C MET A 65 14.48 1.67 12.76
N ILE A 66 13.31 1.50 13.38
CA ILE A 66 12.47 2.64 13.81
C ILE A 66 13.22 3.51 14.83
N GLU A 67 13.86 2.91 15.83
CA GLU A 67 14.63 3.62 16.87
C GLU A 67 15.79 4.43 16.29
N ARG A 68 16.43 3.93 15.22
CA ARG A 68 17.48 4.64 14.48
C ARG A 68 16.94 5.72 13.53
N GLY A 69 15.64 5.73 13.27
CA GLY A 69 15.03 6.59 12.24
C GLY A 69 15.23 6.07 10.81
N ASP A 70 15.57 4.80 10.64
CA ASP A 70 15.70 4.17 9.33
C ASP A 70 14.33 3.97 8.65
N TYR A 71 14.31 4.03 7.32
CA TYR A 71 13.11 3.76 6.54
C TYR A 71 12.74 2.26 6.56
N LEU A 72 11.49 1.95 6.96
CA LEU A 72 10.93 0.61 6.82
C LEU A 72 10.40 0.39 5.39
N PRO A 73 10.91 -0.61 4.64
CA PRO A 73 10.43 -0.90 3.30
C PRO A 73 8.97 -1.40 3.31
N ARG A 74 8.32 -1.33 2.14
CA ARG A 74 7.05 -2.01 1.94
C ARG A 74 7.25 -3.53 1.98
N TYR A 75 6.81 -4.15 3.07
CA TYR A 75 6.88 -5.61 3.24
C TYR A 75 5.91 -6.34 2.31
N ARG A 76 6.44 -7.27 1.51
CA ARG A 76 5.65 -8.34 0.91
C ARG A 76 5.27 -9.31 2.01
N LEU A 77 3.99 -9.28 2.34
CA LEU A 77 3.36 -10.09 3.38
C LEU A 77 3.52 -11.58 3.10
N ARG A 78 3.42 -12.35 4.18
CA ARG A 78 3.35 -13.81 4.14
C ARG A 78 2.11 -14.22 3.37
N THR A 79 2.28 -15.12 2.41
CA THR A 79 1.17 -15.92 1.92
C THR A 79 0.73 -16.84 3.04
N TYR A 80 -0.43 -16.56 3.63
CA TYR A 80 -1.11 -17.42 4.57
C TYR A 80 -1.93 -18.43 3.78
N ARG A 81 -1.90 -19.68 4.23
CA ARG A 81 -2.66 -20.79 3.64
C ARG A 81 -3.97 -20.92 4.40
N VAL A 82 -5.04 -20.33 3.85
CA VAL A 82 -6.39 -20.32 4.44
C VAL A 82 -6.91 -21.74 4.67
N ASP A 83 -6.47 -22.67 3.82
CA ASP A 83 -6.82 -24.08 3.82
C ASP A 83 -6.30 -24.85 5.05
N LEU A 84 -5.31 -24.33 5.76
CA LEU A 84 -4.75 -24.98 6.96
C LEU A 84 -5.45 -24.59 8.27
N GLY A 85 -6.52 -23.77 8.22
CA GLY A 85 -7.24 -23.31 9.41
C GLY A 85 -6.44 -22.39 10.35
N VAL A 86 -5.16 -22.14 10.03
CA VAL A 86 -4.34 -21.15 10.72
C VAL A 86 -4.86 -19.77 10.33
N GLY A 87 -5.49 -19.09 11.29
CA GLY A 87 -6.06 -17.77 11.08
C GLY A 87 -5.09 -16.79 10.40
N MET A 88 -5.67 -15.83 9.68
CA MET A 88 -4.93 -14.73 9.06
C MET A 88 -3.97 -14.09 10.07
N PRO A 89 -2.66 -13.97 9.77
CA PRO A 89 -1.72 -13.27 10.65
C PRO A 89 -2.20 -11.85 10.91
N GLU A 90 -2.08 -11.36 12.14
CA GLU A 90 -2.58 -10.03 12.55
C GLU A 90 -2.06 -8.90 11.65
N ALA A 91 -0.79 -8.96 11.25
CA ALA A 91 -0.21 -8.01 10.30
C ALA A 91 -0.93 -7.98 8.93
N ASN A 92 -1.45 -9.12 8.47
CA ASN A 92 -2.23 -9.20 7.24
C ASN A 92 -3.66 -8.68 7.43
N GLN A 93 -4.25 -8.87 8.63
CA GLN A 93 -5.56 -8.29 8.97
C GLN A 93 -5.47 -6.77 9.00
N GLN A 94 -4.50 -6.21 9.72
CA GLN A 94 -4.29 -4.76 9.78
C GLN A 94 -4.01 -4.16 8.39
N ALA A 95 -3.27 -4.87 7.53
CA ALA A 95 -3.04 -4.42 6.16
C ALA A 95 -4.33 -4.41 5.33
N LYS A 96 -5.21 -5.40 5.53
CA LYS A 96 -6.52 -5.47 4.88
C LYS A 96 -7.41 -4.31 5.32
N GLU A 97 -7.54 -4.08 6.63
CA GLU A 97 -8.33 -2.99 7.19
C GLU A 97 -7.84 -1.61 6.71
N ARG A 98 -6.53 -1.38 6.68
CA ARG A 98 -5.96 -0.12 6.15
C ARG A 98 -6.34 0.09 4.69
N LYS A 99 -6.30 -0.97 3.88
CA LYS A 99 -6.68 -0.90 2.47
C LYS A 99 -8.17 -0.57 2.32
N GLU A 100 -9.03 -1.21 3.10
CA GLU A 100 -10.48 -0.96 3.10
C GLU A 100 -10.79 0.48 3.50
N LYS A 101 -10.13 1.04 4.53
CA LYS A 101 -10.29 2.45 4.93
C LYS A 101 -9.86 3.42 3.81
N ILE A 102 -8.75 3.15 3.13
CA ILE A 102 -8.30 3.97 1.99
C ILE A 102 -9.32 3.93 0.86
N GLU A 103 -9.86 2.75 0.58
CA GLU A 103 -10.85 2.56 -0.48
C GLU A 103 -12.17 3.27 -0.15
N GLN A 104 -12.63 3.21 1.10
CA GLN A 104 -13.76 3.99 1.59
C GLN A 104 -13.53 5.50 1.44
N GLY A 105 -12.37 6.00 1.88
CA GLY A 105 -12.02 7.42 1.72
C GLY A 105 -12.00 7.87 0.26
N PHE A 106 -11.55 7.01 -0.66
CA PHE A 106 -11.62 7.30 -2.10
C PHE A 106 -13.06 7.38 -2.63
N GLN A 107 -13.96 6.51 -2.17
CA GLN A 107 -15.37 6.58 -2.54
C GLN A 107 -16.05 7.84 -2.02
N GLU A 108 -15.75 8.24 -0.77
CA GLU A 108 -16.25 9.48 -0.18
C GLU A 108 -15.77 10.71 -0.97
N LEU A 109 -14.48 10.78 -1.31
CA LEU A 109 -13.93 11.85 -2.13
C LEU A 109 -14.61 11.94 -3.50
N LYS A 110 -14.86 10.79 -4.14
CA LYS A 110 -15.57 10.73 -5.42
C LYS A 110 -17.00 11.27 -5.30
N HIS A 111 -17.71 10.94 -4.22
CA HIS A 111 -19.05 11.49 -3.97
C HIS A 111 -19.02 12.99 -3.71
N LEU A 112 -18.06 13.50 -2.93
CA LEU A 112 -17.91 14.93 -2.70
C LEU A 112 -17.58 15.68 -3.99
N GLN A 113 -16.71 15.12 -4.82
CA GLN A 113 -16.38 15.69 -6.13
C GLN A 113 -17.63 15.79 -7.02
N MET A 114 -18.47 14.75 -7.05
CA MET A 114 -19.72 14.75 -7.81
C MET A 114 -20.68 15.85 -7.31
N LYS A 115 -20.87 15.97 -5.99
CA LYS A 115 -21.69 17.05 -5.40
C LYS A 115 -21.16 18.43 -5.75
N LEU A 116 -19.83 18.60 -5.74
CA LEU A 116 -19.21 19.87 -6.13
C LEU A 116 -19.49 20.21 -7.59
N TYR A 117 -19.39 19.23 -8.49
CA TYR A 117 -19.74 19.41 -9.90
C TYR A 117 -21.20 19.84 -10.07
N ASP A 118 -22.14 19.24 -9.34
CA ASP A 118 -23.56 19.61 -9.40
C ASP A 118 -23.77 21.06 -8.98
N VAL A 119 -23.17 21.48 -7.85
CA VAL A 119 -23.27 22.85 -7.34
C VAL A 119 -22.67 23.85 -8.32
N VAL A 120 -21.50 23.56 -8.89
CA VAL A 120 -20.86 24.42 -9.90
C VAL A 120 -21.75 24.54 -11.12
N THR A 121 -22.36 23.44 -11.57
CA THR A 121 -23.24 23.41 -12.74
C THR A 121 -24.49 24.27 -12.50
N GLN A 122 -25.11 24.15 -11.33
CA GLN A 122 -26.26 24.98 -10.94
C GLN A 122 -25.90 26.47 -10.90
N LYS A 123 -24.75 26.82 -10.30
CA LYS A 123 -24.29 28.23 -10.27
C LYS A 123 -24.01 28.78 -11.66
N MET A 124 -23.43 27.99 -12.56
CA MET A 124 -23.18 28.41 -13.94
C MET A 124 -24.48 28.64 -14.71
N ALA A 125 -25.50 27.80 -14.50
CA ALA A 125 -26.82 27.99 -15.10
C ALA A 125 -27.46 29.31 -14.61
N LEU A 126 -27.45 29.56 -13.29
CA LEU A 126 -27.96 30.80 -12.72
C LEU A 126 -27.24 32.04 -13.27
N LEU A 127 -25.90 31.99 -13.38
CA LEU A 127 -25.12 33.08 -13.97
C LEU A 127 -25.48 33.32 -15.44
N ALA A 128 -25.79 32.27 -16.20
CA ALA A 128 -26.23 32.39 -17.59
C ALA A 128 -27.61 33.05 -17.69
N GLU A 129 -28.54 32.73 -16.79
CA GLU A 129 -29.86 33.37 -16.70
C GLU A 129 -29.74 34.86 -16.36
N ILE A 130 -28.99 35.20 -15.31
CA ILE A 130 -28.73 36.59 -14.91
C ILE A 130 -28.12 37.38 -16.08
N ARG A 131 -27.15 36.78 -16.78
CA ARG A 131 -26.53 37.39 -17.96
C ARG A 131 -27.53 37.62 -19.08
N ALA A 132 -28.41 36.66 -19.34
CA ALA A 132 -29.43 36.79 -20.38
C ALA A 132 -30.42 37.93 -20.05
N ASP A 133 -30.84 38.05 -18.79
CA ASP A 133 -31.75 39.10 -18.35
C ASP A 133 -31.09 40.49 -18.36
N TYR A 134 -29.82 40.59 -17.95
CA TYR A 134 -29.04 41.82 -18.10
C TYR A 134 -28.96 42.28 -19.56
N LEU A 135 -28.71 41.36 -20.49
CA LEU A 135 -28.65 41.67 -21.92
C LEU A 135 -30.02 42.12 -22.46
N LYS A 136 -31.12 41.53 -22.00
CA LYS A 136 -32.48 42.00 -22.35
C LYS A 136 -32.73 43.41 -21.82
N PHE A 137 -32.37 43.70 -20.56
CA PHE A 137 -32.51 45.01 -19.95
C PHE A 137 -31.72 46.07 -20.73
N LYS A 138 -30.43 45.81 -21.00
CA LYS A 138 -29.56 46.71 -21.77
C LYS A 138 -30.09 47.05 -23.16
N LYS A 139 -30.73 46.08 -23.85
CA LYS A 139 -31.37 46.32 -25.16
C LYS A 139 -32.61 47.21 -25.08
N ARG A 140 -33.28 47.28 -23.93
CA ARG A 140 -34.51 48.08 -23.72
C ARG A 140 -34.23 49.48 -23.18
N SER A 141 -33.02 49.76 -22.69
CA SER A 141 -32.62 51.10 -22.25
C SER A 141 -32.23 51.94 -23.48
N PRO A 142 -32.97 52.99 -23.86
CA PRO A 142 -32.52 53.87 -24.93
C PRO A 142 -31.22 54.56 -24.49
N SER A 143 -30.23 54.55 -25.39
CA SER A 143 -29.05 55.40 -25.28
C SER A 143 -29.54 56.84 -25.12
N LYS A 144 -29.34 57.42 -23.93
CA LYS A 144 -29.49 58.87 -23.73
C LYS A 144 -28.30 59.53 -24.45
N THR A 145 -28.49 59.82 -25.73
CA THR A 145 -27.75 60.85 -26.48
C THR A 145 -28.47 62.17 -26.37
#